data_AF-A0A0G1S329-F1
#
_entry.id   AF-A0A0G1S329-F1
#
_cell.length_a   1.000
_cell.length_b   1.000
_cell.length_c   1.000
_cell.angle_alpha   90.00
_cell.angle_beta   90.00
_cell.angle_gamma   90.00
#
_symmetry.space_group_name_H-M   'P 1'
#
loop_
_entity.id
_entity.type
_entity.pdbx_description
1 polymer ?
#
loop_
_entity_poly.entity_id
_entity_poly.type
_entity_poly.pdbx_seq_one_letter_code
_entity_poly.pdbx_strand_id
1 'polypeptide(L)' 'MVDDWKPEKGKLVRELILEDFDAAVKLVNRIAVIAGELDHHPDIRIYDYKKLRIELYSHKDMYISG' A
#
# COMPACT_ATOMS: atom_id res chain seq x y z
N MET A 1 16.69 5.57 -7.58
CA MET A 1 16.71 4.20 -7.02
C MET A 1 15.49 4.06 -6.13
N VAL A 2 14.80 2.91 -6.21
CA VAL A 2 13.52 2.63 -5.52
C VAL A 2 13.84 2.09 -4.13
N ASP A 3 14.62 2.84 -3.35
CA ASP A 3 15.34 2.30 -2.18
C ASP A 3 14.49 2.11 -0.92
N ASP A 4 13.24 2.58 -0.93
CA ASP A 4 12.36 2.50 0.25
C ASP A 4 11.45 1.25 0.26
N TRP A 5 11.37 0.52 -0.87
CA TRP A 5 10.56 -0.70 -0.96
C TRP A 5 11.42 -1.91 -0.62
N LYS A 6 11.01 -2.66 0.39
CA LYS A 6 11.70 -3.85 0.88
C LYS A 6 10.89 -5.10 0.56
N PRO A 7 11.52 -6.15 0.01
CA PRO A 7 10.85 -7.44 -0.14
C PRO A 7 10.65 -8.06 1.24
N GLU A 8 9.41 -8.38 1.59
CA GLU A 8 9.05 -9.09 2.81
C GLU A 8 8.02 -10.17 2.50
N LYS A 9 8.35 -11.45 2.76
CA LYS A 9 7.44 -12.60 2.61
C LYS A 9 6.72 -12.67 1.24
N GLY A 10 7.43 -12.35 0.16
CA GLY A 10 6.87 -12.36 -1.20
C GLY A 10 6.03 -11.13 -1.57
N LYS A 11 5.98 -10.12 -0.69
CA LYS A 11 5.38 -8.81 -0.96
C LYS A 11 6.46 -7.74 -1.09
N LEU A 12 6.14 -6.63 -1.74
CA LEU A 12 6.91 -5.40 -1.65
C LEU A 12 6.28 -4.52 -0.57
N VAL A 13 7.05 -4.16 0.44
CA VAL A 13 6.59 -3.38 1.59
C VAL A 13 7.31 -2.05 1.63
N ARG A 14 6.57 -0.99 1.93
CA ARG A 14 7.14 0.32 2.24
C ARG A 14 6.51 0.88 3.50
N GLU A 15 7.34 1.41 4.37
CA GLU A 15 6.91 2.14 5.57
C GLU A 15 7.29 3.61 5.46
N LEU A 16 6.35 4.48 5.80
CA LEU A 16 6.49 5.92 5.75
C LEU A 16 6.12 6.50 7.12
N ILE A 17 6.87 7.51 7.56
CA ILE A 17 6.51 8.32 8.72
C ILE A 17 6.08 9.69 8.20
N LEU A 18 4.85 10.08 8.48
CA LEU A 18 4.25 11.33 8.00
C LEU A 18 4.31 12.40 9.09
N GLU A 19 3.87 13.61 8.74
CA GLU A 19 3.81 14.75 9.66
C GLU A 19 2.87 14.47 10.83
N ASP A 20 1.65 14.00 10.51
CA ASP A 20 0.58 13.65 11.43
C ASP A 20 -0.37 12.59 10.83
N PHE A 21 -1.45 12.27 11.54
CA PHE A 21 -2.47 11.33 11.08
C PHE A 21 -3.23 11.82 9.84
N ASP A 22 -3.51 13.13 9.74
CA ASP A 22 -4.24 13.70 8.61
C ASP A 22 -3.43 13.61 7.30
N ALA A 23 -2.11 13.85 7.37
CA ALA A 23 -1.19 13.63 6.27
C ALA A 23 -1.17 12.16 5.82
N ALA A 24 -1.21 11.21 6.77
CA ALA A 24 -1.31 9.79 6.45
C ALA A 24 -2.62 9.46 5.71
N VAL A 25 -3.76 9.95 6.20
CA VAL A 25 -5.08 9.74 5.56
C VAL A 25 -5.11 10.36 4.15
N LYS A 26 -4.60 11.59 3.99
CA LYS A 26 -4.51 12.25 2.67
C LYS A 26 -3.69 11.43 1.67
N LEU A 27 -2.59 10.83 2.13
CA LEU A 27 -1.78 9.96 1.28
C LEU A 27 -2.53 8.67 0.91
N VAL A 28 -3.24 8.05 1.86
CA VAL A 28 -4.07 6.87 1.58
C VAL A 28 -5.14 7.18 0.53
N ASN A 29 -5.82 8.32 0.62
CA ASN A 29 -6.83 8.71 -0.36
C ASN A 29 -6.25 8.86 -1.77
N ARG A 30 -5.02 9.40 -1.89
CA ARG A 30 -4.33 9.47 -3.18
C ARG A 30 -3.97 8.09 -3.73
N ILE A 31 -3.49 7.19 -2.87
CA ILE A 31 -3.18 5.81 -3.26
C ILE A 31 -4.46 5.10 -3.72
N ALA A 32 -5.59 5.31 -3.06
CA ALA A 32 -6.87 4.67 -3.40
C ALA A 32 -7.36 5.02 -4.82
N VAL A 33 -7.19 6.28 -5.25
CA VAL A 33 -7.51 6.70 -6.63
C VAL A 33 -6.67 5.93 -7.65
N ILE A 34 -5.35 5.91 -7.45
CA ILE A 34 -4.42 5.23 -8.36
C ILE A 34 -4.67 3.71 -8.38
N ALA A 35 -4.92 3.12 -7.21
CA ALA A 35 -5.24 1.70 -7.07
C ALA A 35 -6.52 1.32 -7.84
N GLY A 36 -7.55 2.18 -7.78
CA GLY A 36 -8.79 2.00 -8.53
C GLY A 36 -8.60 2.14 -10.04
N GLU A 37 -7.79 3.11 -10.49
CA GLU A 37 -7.46 3.29 -11.92
C GLU A 37 -6.70 2.10 -12.50
N LEU A 38 -5.87 1.43 -11.69
CA LEU A 38 -5.05 0.29 -12.09
C LEU A 38 -5.72 -1.07 -11.84
N ASP A 39 -6.93 -1.10 -11.27
CA ASP A 39 -7.60 -2.31 -10.77
C ASP A 39 -6.66 -3.19 -9.91
N HIS A 40 -5.85 -2.55 -9.07
CA HIS A 40 -4.82 -3.19 -8.28
C HIS A 40 -4.77 -2.60 -6.88
N HIS A 41 -5.27 -3.37 -5.92
CA HIS A 41 -5.55 -2.90 -4.57
C HIS A 41 -4.44 -3.35 -3.59
N PRO A 42 -3.59 -2.43 -3.09
CA PRO A 42 -2.59 -2.75 -2.06
C PRO A 42 -3.23 -2.96 -0.68
N ASP A 43 -2.52 -3.65 0.21
CA ASP A 43 -2.84 -3.59 1.65
C ASP A 43 -2.24 -2.30 2.22
N ILE A 44 -3.05 -1.54 2.96
CA ILE A 44 -2.63 -0.27 3.56
C ILE A 44 -2.96 -0.27 5.06
N ARG A 45 -2.00 0.14 5.88
CA ARG A 45 -2.16 0.25 7.34
C ARG A 45 -1.61 1.58 7.85
N ILE A 46 -2.46 2.37 8.50
CA ILE A 46 -2.03 3.50 9.35
C ILE A 46 -1.91 2.99 10.79
N TYR A 47 -0.80 3.29 11.45
CA TYR A 47 -0.52 2.88 12.83
C TYR A 47 0.45 3.87 13.49
N ASP A 48 0.67 3.73 14.80
CA ASP A 48 1.55 4.61 15.60
C ASP A 48 1.35 6.10 15.28
N TYR A 49 0.09 6.52 15.23
CA TYR A 49 -0.39 7.87 14.87
C TYR A 49 -0.13 8.28 13.41
N LYS A 50 1.11 8.25 12.94
CA LYS A 50 1.50 8.83 11.64
C LYS A 50 2.37 7.91 10.79
N LYS A 51 2.45 6.63 11.15
CA LYS A 51 3.14 5.64 10.31
C LYS A 51 2.15 5.04 9.33
N LEU A 52 2.58 4.93 8.08
CA LEU A 52 1.84 4.31 7.00
C LEU A 52 2.67 3.16 6.45
N ARG A 53 2.11 1.95 6.48
CA ARG A 53 2.67 0.76 5.84
C ARG A 53 1.84 0.41 4.62
N ILE A 54 2.52 0.20 3.50
CA ILE A 54 1.93 -0.16 2.21
C ILE A 54 2.54 -1.49 1.80
N GLU A 55 1.71 -2.48 1.49
CA GLU A 55 2.13 -3.79 0.99
C GLU A 55 1.53 -4.00 -0.41
N LEU A 56 2.41 -4.16 -1.40
CA LEU A 56 2.06 -4.49 -2.77
C LEU A 56 2.31 -5.97 -3.03
N TYR A 57 1.29 -6.62 -3.58
CA TYR A 57 1.33 -8.00 -4.01
C TYR A 57 0.28 -8.20 -5.08
N SER A 58 0.59 -9.02 -6.07
CA SER A 58 -0.37 -9.36 -7.11
C SER A 58 -1.24 -10.52 -6.62
N HIS A 59 -2.51 -10.23 -6.33
CA HIS A 59 -3.58 -11.24 -6.19
C HIS A 59 -3.93 -11.93 -7.52
N LYS A 60 -3.11 -11.78 -8.56
CA LYS A 60 -3.34 -12.45 -9.84
C LYS A 60 -2.91 -13.91 -9.70
N ASP A 61 -3.71 -14.67 -8.96
CA ASP A 61 -4.01 -16.05 -9.27
C ASP A 61 -5.31 -16.47 -8.58
N MET A 62 -6.17 -17.08 -9.41
CA MET A 62 -7.29 -17.94 -9.06
C MET A 62 -8.72 -17.34 -9.10
N TYR A 63 -9.08 -16.73 -10.24
CA TYR A 63 -10.40 -17.03 -10.83
C TYR A 63 -10.35 -18.48 -11.35
N ILE A 64 -10.82 -19.45 -10.57
CA ILE A 64 -11.39 -20.65 -11.18
C ILE A 64 -12.77 -20.20 -11.66
N SER A 65 -12.91 -20.06 -12.97
CA SER A 65 -14.20 -20.00 -13.62
C SER A 65 -14.99 -21.25 -13.23
N GLY A 66 -16.02 -21.09 -12.41
CA GLY A 66 -17.09 -22.05 -12.20
C GLY A 66 -18.32 -21.65 -12.99
#